data_AF-A0A6A5GV22-F1
#
_entry.id   AF-A0A6A5GV22-F1
#
_cell.length_a   1.000
_cell.length_b   1.000
_cell.length_c   1.000
_cell.angle_alpha   90.00
_cell.angle_beta   90.00
_cell.angle_gamma   90.00
#
_symmetry.space_group_name_H-M   'P 1'
#
loop_
_entity.id
_entity.type
_entity.pdbx_description
1 polymer ?
#
loop_
_entity_poly.entity_id
_entity_poly.type
_entity_poly.pdbx_seq_one_letter_code
_entity_poly.pdbx_strand_id
1 'polypeptide(L)'
;MDIPFEQRNTIDWNDIDLVFDFIFEDRSIAQIISVMDRTYYVLNLEIRCLNINNSHCLGSVPQILKWLNFRQRSVEIVLLDYNRPNDDEFILILESLKITRTLQMEIHPSSHKIKPFDPKFEMDYLWMKGGRTNPWISLDNIMTFDCIHIDLGCFSFTSSDMNKYLKAWINGCNYRMEYLFLGLRLLDHEILIHGIEVEEIESSITRSYNK
;
A
#
# COMPACT_ATOMS: atom_id res chain seq x y z
N MET A 1 12.37 -39.22 -8.41
CA MET A 1 13.27 -39.22 -9.57
C MET A 1 13.93 -37.86 -9.53
N ASP A 2 15.13 -37.77 -8.96
CA ASP A 2 15.83 -36.51 -8.73
C ASP A 2 16.48 -36.04 -10.02
N ILE A 3 16.01 -34.91 -10.55
CA ILE A 3 16.62 -34.27 -11.71
C ILE A 3 17.70 -33.30 -11.17
N PRO A 4 18.96 -33.40 -11.61
CA PRO A 4 20.04 -32.54 -11.13
C PRO A 4 19.79 -31.05 -11.36
N PHE A 5 20.25 -30.21 -10.42
CA PHE A 5 20.11 -28.75 -10.38
C PHE A 5 20.52 -28.04 -11.69
N GLU A 6 21.43 -28.64 -12.45
CA GLU A 6 22.02 -28.08 -13.66
C GLU A 6 21.14 -28.24 -14.93
N GLN A 7 20.00 -28.95 -14.84
CA GLN A 7 19.05 -29.13 -15.96
C GLN A 7 17.75 -28.33 -15.83
N ARG A 8 17.70 -27.32 -14.95
CA ARG A 8 16.55 -26.40 -14.93
C ARG A 8 16.55 -25.61 -16.24
N ASN A 9 15.55 -25.85 -17.07
CA ASN A 9 15.24 -25.04 -18.24
C ASN A 9 15.22 -23.57 -17.82
N THR A 10 16.28 -22.84 -18.14
CA THR A 10 16.35 -21.39 -18.00
C THR A 10 15.52 -20.80 -19.13
N ILE A 11 14.20 -20.88 -18.98
CA ILE A 11 13.28 -20.08 -19.78
C ILE A 11 13.38 -18.66 -19.20
N ASP A 12 13.74 -17.72 -20.06
CA ASP A 12 13.74 -16.30 -19.74
C ASP A 12 12.28 -15.83 -19.65
N TRP A 13 11.74 -15.81 -18.42
CA TRP A 13 10.37 -15.44 -18.12
C TRP A 13 10.16 -13.93 -17.95
N ASN A 14 11.18 -13.10 -18.24
CA ASN A 14 11.17 -11.66 -17.94
C ASN A 14 10.05 -10.86 -18.64
N ASP A 15 9.40 -11.44 -19.66
CA ASP A 15 8.33 -10.78 -20.43
C ASP A 15 6.92 -11.33 -20.18
N ILE A 16 6.73 -12.25 -19.22
CA ILE A 16 5.41 -12.83 -18.94
C ILE A 16 4.97 -12.50 -17.51
N ASP A 17 4.06 -11.53 -17.41
CA ASP A 17 3.26 -11.31 -16.21
C ASP A 17 2.36 -12.52 -15.95
N LEU A 18 2.89 -13.51 -15.24
CA LEU A 18 2.15 -14.69 -14.81
C LEU A 18 1.26 -14.32 -13.61
N VAL A 19 -0.05 -14.21 -13.87
CA VAL A 19 -1.06 -14.03 -12.82
C VAL A 19 -1.64 -15.40 -12.47
N PHE A 20 -1.53 -15.79 -11.20
CA PHE A 20 -2.18 -16.98 -10.67
C PHE A 20 -3.23 -16.55 -9.63
N ASP A 21 -4.49 -16.54 -10.04
CA ASP A 21 -5.62 -16.26 -9.14
C ASP A 21 -6.02 -17.54 -8.39
N PHE A 22 -5.80 -17.57 -7.08
CA PHE A 22 -6.29 -18.63 -6.21
C PHE A 22 -7.48 -18.09 -5.40
N ILE A 23 -8.67 -18.64 -5.65
CA ILE A 23 -9.89 -18.32 -4.89
C ILE A 23 -10.04 -19.34 -3.75
N PHE A 24 -10.06 -18.85 -2.51
CA PHE A 24 -9.91 -19.63 -1.28
C PHE A 24 -11.26 -20.09 -0.69
N GLU A 25 -12.16 -20.62 -1.50
CA GLU A 25 -13.49 -20.98 -0.98
C GLU A 25 -13.53 -22.36 -0.30
N ASP A 26 -12.56 -23.28 -0.54
CA ASP A 26 -12.66 -24.65 0.03
C ASP A 26 -11.35 -25.49 0.09
N ARG A 27 -10.16 -24.89 0.09
CA ARG A 27 -8.86 -25.62 0.17
C ARG A 27 -8.02 -25.16 1.36
N SER A 28 -7.35 -26.09 2.04
CA SER A 28 -6.48 -25.74 3.18
C SER A 28 -5.27 -24.92 2.72
N ILE A 29 -4.85 -23.92 3.51
CA ILE A 29 -3.62 -23.12 3.24
C ILE A 29 -2.41 -24.02 2.98
N ALA A 30 -2.33 -25.18 3.62
CA ALA A 30 -1.28 -26.17 3.39
C ALA A 30 -1.25 -26.69 1.94
N GLN A 31 -2.41 -26.93 1.32
CA GLN A 31 -2.47 -27.33 -0.09
C GLN A 31 -2.02 -26.20 -1.01
N ILE A 32 -2.31 -24.94 -0.65
CA ILE A 32 -1.96 -23.77 -1.46
C ILE A 32 -0.46 -23.49 -1.37
N ILE A 33 0.09 -23.50 -0.17
CA ILE A 33 1.54 -23.50 0.05
C ILE A 33 2.19 -24.63 -0.75
N SER A 34 1.63 -25.84 -0.74
CA SER A 34 2.18 -26.96 -1.51
C SER A 34 2.11 -26.76 -3.03
N VAL A 35 1.02 -26.20 -3.55
CA VAL A 35 0.90 -25.85 -4.98
C VAL A 35 1.88 -24.75 -5.35
N MET A 36 1.97 -23.69 -4.55
CA MET A 36 2.91 -22.59 -4.77
C MET A 36 4.37 -23.06 -4.69
N ASP A 37 4.70 -23.94 -3.75
CA ASP A 37 6.03 -24.54 -3.63
C ASP A 37 6.36 -25.42 -4.84
N ARG A 38 5.37 -26.15 -5.39
CA ARG A 38 5.55 -26.95 -6.61
C ARG A 38 5.71 -26.09 -7.85
N THR A 39 4.85 -25.10 -8.05
CA THR A 39 4.94 -24.15 -9.16
C THR A 39 6.27 -23.40 -9.10
N TYR A 40 6.70 -22.99 -7.90
CA TYR A 40 8.01 -22.39 -7.68
C TYR A 40 9.16 -23.37 -7.93
N TYR A 41 9.10 -24.60 -7.44
CA TYR A 41 10.14 -25.60 -7.71
C TYR A 41 10.39 -25.77 -9.21
N VAL A 42 9.33 -25.67 -10.01
CA VAL A 42 9.37 -25.77 -11.47
C VAL A 42 9.84 -24.47 -12.14
N LEU A 43 9.37 -23.30 -11.68
CA LEU A 43 9.58 -22.02 -12.38
C LEU A 43 10.72 -21.15 -11.81
N ASN A 44 11.07 -21.33 -10.53
CA ASN A 44 12.08 -20.58 -9.80
C ASN A 44 11.91 -19.06 -9.83
N LEU A 45 10.65 -18.57 -9.74
CA LEU A 45 10.30 -17.15 -9.83
C LEU A 45 9.88 -16.56 -8.48
N GLU A 46 10.26 -15.32 -8.19
CA GLU A 46 9.76 -14.59 -7.02
C GLU A 46 8.31 -14.14 -7.19
N ILE A 47 7.56 -14.01 -6.09
CA ILE A 47 6.22 -13.41 -6.14
C ILE A 47 6.38 -11.90 -6.31
N ARG A 48 6.01 -11.41 -7.49
CA ARG A 48 5.99 -9.97 -7.79
C ARG A 48 4.80 -9.26 -7.14
N CYS A 49 3.61 -9.83 -7.29
CA CYS A 49 2.35 -9.25 -6.84
C CYS A 49 1.65 -10.20 -5.86
N LEU A 50 1.22 -9.66 -4.73
CA LEU A 50 0.46 -10.36 -3.71
C LEU A 50 -0.90 -9.68 -3.53
N ASN A 51 -1.97 -10.40 -3.84
CA ASN A 51 -3.34 -9.96 -3.55
C ASN A 51 -3.85 -10.67 -2.29
N ILE A 52 -4.24 -9.90 -1.28
CA ILE A 52 -4.75 -10.38 -0.01
C ILE A 52 -6.16 -9.84 0.18
N ASN A 53 -7.16 -10.72 0.17
CA ASN A 53 -8.43 -10.44 0.83
C ASN A 53 -8.37 -11.02 2.23
N ASN A 54 -8.36 -10.15 3.23
CA ASN A 54 -8.11 -10.57 4.61
C ASN A 54 -9.24 -11.44 5.19
N SER A 55 -10.47 -11.34 4.65
CA SER A 55 -11.59 -12.18 5.10
C SER A 55 -11.43 -13.65 4.67
N HIS A 56 -10.75 -13.88 3.56
CA HIS A 56 -10.52 -15.22 3.01
C HIS A 56 -9.37 -15.97 3.69
N CYS A 57 -8.47 -15.26 4.36
CA CYS A 57 -7.29 -15.84 5.02
C CYS A 57 -7.26 -15.60 6.54
N LEU A 58 -8.39 -15.22 7.13
CA LEU A 58 -8.53 -14.94 8.56
C LEU A 58 -8.00 -16.10 9.41
N GLY A 59 -7.15 -15.79 10.40
CA GLY A 59 -6.51 -16.77 11.29
C GLY A 59 -5.29 -17.46 10.67
N SER A 60 -5.02 -17.24 9.39
CA SER A 60 -3.97 -17.92 8.63
C SER A 60 -2.90 -16.98 8.12
N VAL A 61 -3.12 -15.66 8.25
CA VAL A 61 -2.17 -14.61 7.87
C VAL A 61 -0.77 -14.84 8.48
N PRO A 62 -0.61 -15.18 9.78
CA PRO A 62 0.72 -15.42 10.34
C PRO A 62 1.48 -16.56 9.65
N GLN A 63 0.78 -17.64 9.26
CA GLN A 63 1.40 -18.77 8.56
C GLN A 63 1.81 -18.39 7.14
N ILE A 64 0.95 -17.64 6.42
CA ILE A 64 1.22 -17.15 5.08
C ILE A 64 2.44 -16.23 5.08
N LEU A 65 2.50 -15.27 6.01
CA LEU A 65 3.61 -14.33 6.14
C LEU A 65 4.91 -15.03 6.51
N LYS A 66 4.87 -16.00 7.44
CA LYS A 66 6.05 -16.81 7.81
C LYS A 66 6.61 -17.56 6.59
N TRP A 67 5.74 -18.17 5.79
CA TRP A 67 6.16 -18.85 4.57
C TRP A 67 6.70 -17.87 3.53
N LEU A 68 6.02 -16.74 3.29
CA LEU A 68 6.44 -15.76 2.29
C LEU A 68 7.80 -15.14 2.65
N ASN A 69 7.99 -14.72 3.90
CA ASN A 69 9.24 -14.13 4.39
C ASN A 69 10.40 -15.14 4.46
N PHE A 70 10.11 -16.45 4.59
CA PHE A 70 11.13 -17.48 4.44
C PHE A 70 11.63 -17.58 2.99
N ARG A 71 10.76 -17.33 2.01
CA ARG A 71 11.10 -17.50 0.59
C ARG A 71 11.72 -16.27 -0.05
N GLN A 72 11.21 -15.08 0.25
CA GLN A 72 11.66 -13.84 -0.36
C GLN A 72 11.72 -12.70 0.65
N ARG A 73 12.62 -11.75 0.40
CA ARG A 73 12.87 -10.63 1.33
C ARG A 73 11.91 -9.46 1.16
N SER A 74 11.26 -9.37 -0.01
CA SER A 74 10.37 -8.27 -0.36
C SER A 74 9.34 -8.71 -1.40
N VAL A 75 8.28 -7.91 -1.52
CA VAL A 75 7.25 -8.03 -2.57
C VAL A 75 7.17 -6.69 -3.28
N GLU A 76 7.04 -6.70 -4.59
CA GLU A 76 6.99 -5.45 -5.36
C GLU A 76 5.63 -4.75 -5.21
N ILE A 77 4.55 -5.52 -5.34
CA ILE A 77 3.18 -5.02 -5.32
C ILE A 77 2.35 -5.79 -4.30
N VAL A 78 1.65 -5.08 -3.43
CA VAL A 78 0.65 -5.64 -2.54
C VAL A 78 -0.69 -4.95 -2.78
N LEU A 79 -1.71 -5.76 -3.06
CA LEU A 79 -3.10 -5.35 -3.13
C LEU A 79 -3.81 -5.94 -1.90
N LEU A 80 -4.41 -5.08 -1.08
CA LEU A 80 -5.02 -5.48 0.18
C LEU A 80 -6.47 -5.02 0.23
N ASP A 81 -7.37 -6.01 0.25
CA ASP A 81 -8.80 -5.85 0.47
C ASP A 81 -9.09 -6.18 1.95
N TYR A 82 -9.37 -5.13 2.72
CA TYR A 82 -9.56 -5.21 4.16
C TYR A 82 -11.05 -5.08 4.55
N ASN A 83 -11.68 -6.23 4.80
CA ASN A 83 -13.09 -6.41 5.20
C ASN A 83 -13.34 -6.25 6.71
N ARG A 84 -12.34 -5.82 7.48
CA ARG A 84 -12.43 -5.46 8.91
C ARG A 84 -13.07 -6.49 9.88
N PRO A 85 -12.69 -7.79 9.85
CA PRO A 85 -13.05 -8.75 10.90
C PRO A 85 -12.20 -8.57 12.18
N ASN A 86 -10.90 -8.29 12.05
CA ASN A 86 -9.96 -7.93 13.11
C ASN A 86 -8.82 -7.08 12.53
N ASP A 87 -8.26 -6.17 13.31
CA ASP A 87 -7.14 -5.31 12.87
C ASP A 87 -5.76 -5.96 13.09
N ASP A 88 -5.65 -7.03 13.89
CA ASP A 88 -4.36 -7.62 14.27
C ASP A 88 -3.63 -8.22 13.07
N GLU A 89 -4.34 -9.00 12.25
CA GLU A 89 -3.75 -9.59 11.05
C GLU A 89 -3.51 -8.55 9.94
N PHE A 90 -4.35 -7.51 9.88
CA PHE A 90 -4.15 -6.37 8.99
C PHE A 90 -2.85 -5.62 9.32
N ILE A 91 -2.64 -5.28 10.59
CA ILE A 91 -1.41 -4.63 11.06
C ILE A 91 -0.21 -5.55 10.83
N LEU A 92 -0.35 -6.84 11.14
CA LEU A 92 0.73 -7.81 10.95
C LEU A 92 1.20 -7.89 9.50
N ILE A 93 0.30 -7.80 8.51
CA ILE A 93 0.67 -7.74 7.08
C ILE A 93 1.55 -6.52 6.80
N LEU A 94 1.13 -5.34 7.27
CA LEU A 94 1.82 -4.08 7.02
C LEU A 94 3.17 -4.00 7.73
N GLU A 95 3.31 -4.61 8.90
CA GLU A 95 4.57 -4.65 9.65
C GLU A 95 5.55 -5.72 9.13
N SER A 96 5.02 -6.84 8.62
CA SER A 96 5.87 -8.00 8.27
C SER A 96 6.38 -7.99 6.85
N LEU A 97 5.72 -7.28 5.94
CA LEU A 97 6.10 -7.27 4.52
C LEU A 97 6.96 -6.06 4.18
N LYS A 98 8.10 -6.31 3.54
CA LYS A 98 8.86 -5.26 2.85
C LYS A 98 8.27 -5.06 1.45
N ILE A 99 7.50 -3.99 1.28
CA ILE A 99 6.87 -3.63 0.00
C ILE A 99 7.77 -2.61 -0.69
N THR A 100 8.20 -2.87 -1.93
CA THR A 100 9.21 -2.01 -2.57
C THR A 100 8.63 -1.00 -3.56
N ARG A 101 7.47 -1.27 -4.17
CA ARG A 101 6.91 -0.39 -5.20
C ARG A 101 5.50 0.08 -4.90
N THR A 102 4.54 -0.82 -4.72
CA THR A 102 3.12 -0.42 -4.64
C THR A 102 2.40 -1.09 -3.49
N LEU A 103 1.76 -0.28 -2.65
CA LEU A 103 0.73 -0.72 -1.72
C LEU A 103 -0.61 -0.10 -2.11
N GLN A 104 -1.56 -0.94 -2.50
CA GLN A 104 -2.94 -0.55 -2.75
C GLN A 104 -3.84 -1.15 -1.69
N MET A 105 -4.60 -0.30 -0.99
CA MET A 105 -5.51 -0.74 0.07
C MET A 105 -6.95 -0.29 -0.20
N GLU A 106 -7.88 -1.23 -0.15
CA GLU A 106 -9.32 -0.95 -0.02
C GLU A 106 -9.78 -1.30 1.39
N ILE A 107 -10.17 -0.28 2.15
CA ILE A 107 -10.61 -0.41 3.55
C ILE A 107 -12.13 -0.31 3.59
N HIS A 108 -12.79 -1.43 3.82
CA HIS A 108 -14.25 -1.48 3.90
C HIS A 108 -14.77 -0.82 5.18
N PRO A 109 -15.98 -0.22 5.16
CA PRO A 109 -16.58 0.38 6.35
C PRO A 109 -16.80 -0.64 7.48
N SER A 110 -16.64 -0.21 8.74
CA SER A 110 -17.01 -1.02 9.91
C SER A 110 -17.38 -0.12 11.09
N SER A 111 -18.09 -0.69 12.07
CA SER A 111 -18.59 0.00 13.26
C SER A 111 -17.50 0.28 14.31
N HIS A 112 -16.44 -0.54 14.36
CA HIS A 112 -15.31 -0.31 15.26
C HIS A 112 -14.22 0.53 14.62
N LYS A 113 -13.35 1.11 15.44
CA LYS A 113 -12.15 1.83 15.01
C LYS A 113 -11.01 0.84 14.78
N ILE A 114 -10.26 1.05 13.68
CA ILE A 114 -8.97 0.40 13.43
C ILE A 114 -8.06 0.70 14.61
N LYS A 115 -7.45 -0.35 15.15
CA LYS A 115 -6.44 -0.24 16.22
C LYS A 115 -5.36 0.76 15.84
N PRO A 116 -4.97 1.67 16.75
CA PRO A 116 -3.87 2.59 16.51
C PRO A 116 -2.57 1.83 16.23
N PHE A 117 -1.85 2.23 15.19
CA PHE A 117 -0.48 1.82 14.92
C PHE A 117 0.26 2.93 14.16
N ASP A 118 1.58 2.86 14.13
CA ASP A 118 2.45 3.89 13.55
C ASP A 118 3.09 3.40 12.25
N PRO A 119 2.38 3.49 11.09
CA PRO A 119 2.92 3.03 9.83
C PRO A 119 4.13 3.85 9.41
N LYS A 120 5.13 3.18 8.81
CA LYS A 120 6.25 3.82 8.12
C LYS A 120 6.30 3.31 6.70
N PHE A 121 5.68 4.05 5.79
CA PHE A 121 5.59 3.67 4.40
C PHE A 121 6.76 4.25 3.61
N GLU A 122 7.60 3.34 3.10
CA GLU A 122 8.73 3.60 2.21
C GLU A 122 8.55 2.77 0.93
N MET A 123 7.96 3.36 -0.11
CA MET A 123 7.65 2.72 -1.39
C MET A 123 7.31 3.76 -2.45
N ASP A 124 7.30 3.41 -3.73
CA ASP A 124 7.03 4.39 -4.77
C ASP A 124 5.57 4.87 -4.78
N TYR A 125 4.60 3.97 -4.62
CA TYR A 125 3.17 4.25 -4.75
C TYR A 125 2.39 3.75 -3.55
N LEU A 126 1.77 4.68 -2.83
CA LEU A 126 0.81 4.39 -1.77
C LEU A 126 -0.57 4.84 -2.22
N TRP A 127 -1.50 3.90 -2.34
CA TRP A 127 -2.90 4.18 -2.65
C TRP A 127 -3.81 3.58 -1.59
N MET A 128 -4.72 4.39 -1.06
CA MET A 128 -5.69 3.94 -0.06
C MET A 128 -7.05 4.56 -0.29
N LYS A 129 -8.06 3.69 -0.37
CA LYS A 129 -9.47 4.06 -0.42
C LYS A 129 -10.19 3.52 0.83
N GLY A 130 -11.07 4.34 1.40
CA GLY A 130 -11.83 3.98 2.60
C GLY A 130 -11.21 4.54 3.88
N GLY A 131 -11.71 4.12 5.05
CA GLY A 131 -11.24 4.63 6.34
C GLY A 131 -11.79 6.01 6.77
N ARG A 132 -12.72 6.62 6.02
CA ARG A 132 -13.29 7.97 6.31
C ARG A 132 -13.81 8.14 7.74
N THR A 133 -14.49 7.12 8.25
CA THR A 133 -15.11 7.15 9.59
C THR A 133 -14.12 6.83 10.70
N ASN A 134 -12.89 6.43 10.35
CA ASN A 134 -11.87 6.08 11.31
C ASN A 134 -10.44 6.24 10.74
N PRO A 135 -9.91 7.48 10.70
CA PRO A 135 -8.55 7.72 10.28
C PRO A 135 -7.58 7.14 11.31
N TRP A 136 -6.79 6.15 10.89
CA TRP A 136 -5.67 5.58 11.67
C TRP A 136 -4.32 6.12 11.19
N ILE A 137 -4.28 6.68 9.99
CA ILE A 137 -3.16 7.49 9.49
C ILE A 137 -3.41 8.94 9.94
N SER A 138 -2.47 9.49 10.68
CA SER A 138 -2.45 10.91 11.04
C SER A 138 -1.65 11.73 10.01
N LEU A 139 -1.73 13.05 10.11
CA LEU A 139 -0.89 13.92 9.30
C LEU A 139 0.60 13.75 9.63
N ASP A 140 0.93 13.52 10.91
CA ASP A 140 2.30 13.26 11.35
C ASP A 140 2.85 11.98 10.71
N ASN A 141 2.01 10.95 10.56
CA ASN A 141 2.39 9.76 9.80
C ASN A 141 2.73 10.12 8.34
N ILE A 142 1.85 10.85 7.66
CA ILE A 142 2.05 11.27 6.26
C ILE A 142 3.37 12.05 6.11
N MET A 143 3.69 12.96 7.03
CA MET A 143 4.96 13.72 7.00
C MET A 143 6.21 12.84 7.11
N THR A 144 6.09 11.62 7.65
CA THR A 144 7.19 10.66 7.78
C THR A 144 7.27 9.63 6.66
N PHE A 145 6.28 9.59 5.76
CA PHE A 145 6.29 8.65 4.63
C PHE A 145 7.38 9.04 3.63
N ASP A 146 8.08 8.02 3.14
CA ASP A 146 9.04 8.16 2.04
C ASP A 146 8.45 7.54 0.77
N CYS A 147 7.51 8.26 0.17
CA CYS A 147 6.79 7.83 -1.02
C CYS A 147 6.90 8.84 -2.16
N ILE A 148 6.87 8.36 -3.41
CA ILE A 148 6.84 9.22 -4.61
C ILE A 148 5.41 9.70 -4.87
N HIS A 149 4.44 8.79 -4.74
CA HIS A 149 3.03 9.05 -4.99
C HIS A 149 2.18 8.62 -3.80
N ILE A 150 1.38 9.55 -3.28
CA ILE A 150 0.47 9.33 -2.16
C ILE A 150 -0.96 9.67 -2.62
N ASP A 151 -1.84 8.68 -2.68
CA ASP A 151 -3.27 8.85 -2.91
C ASP A 151 -4.05 8.29 -1.71
N LEU A 152 -4.68 9.21 -0.99
CA LEU A 152 -5.33 8.99 0.28
C LEU A 152 -6.73 9.61 0.20
N GLY A 153 -7.65 8.92 -0.46
CA GLY A 153 -8.92 9.53 -0.90
C GLY A 153 -9.97 9.85 0.17
N CYS A 154 -9.64 9.77 1.46
CA CYS A 154 -10.62 9.69 2.53
C CYS A 154 -10.14 10.25 3.89
N PHE A 155 -9.81 11.53 4.01
CA PHE A 155 -9.30 12.13 5.25
C PHE A 155 -10.09 13.36 5.71
N SER A 156 -10.09 13.61 7.02
CA SER A 156 -10.80 14.75 7.65
C SER A 156 -9.82 15.77 8.23
N PHE A 157 -8.77 16.11 7.50
CA PHE A 157 -7.83 17.16 7.91
C PHE A 157 -8.47 18.55 7.76
N THR A 158 -8.22 19.41 8.74
CA THR A 158 -8.68 20.81 8.73
C THR A 158 -7.75 21.70 7.91
N SER A 159 -8.17 22.94 7.61
CA SER A 159 -7.28 23.93 6.98
C SER A 159 -6.01 24.18 7.80
N SER A 160 -6.10 24.13 9.15
CA SER A 160 -4.95 24.33 10.03
C SER A 160 -3.97 23.16 9.95
N ASP A 161 -4.49 21.92 9.90
CA ASP A 161 -3.66 20.72 9.70
C ASP A 161 -2.93 20.80 8.35
N MET A 162 -3.66 21.13 7.29
CA MET A 162 -3.07 21.25 5.97
C MET A 162 -2.07 22.42 5.85
N ASN A 163 -2.31 23.54 6.53
CA ASN A 163 -1.32 24.64 6.59
C ASN A 163 0.00 24.17 7.23
N LYS A 164 -0.07 23.40 8.33
CA LYS A 164 1.12 22.82 8.97
C LYS A 164 1.84 21.88 8.02
N TYR A 165 1.10 21.02 7.32
CA TYR A 165 1.66 20.10 6.35
C TYR A 165 2.36 20.81 5.19
N LEU A 166 1.70 21.79 4.57
CA LEU A 166 2.27 22.54 3.46
C LEU A 166 3.57 23.25 3.88
N LYS A 167 3.61 23.84 5.09
CA LYS A 167 4.83 24.42 5.65
C LYS A 167 5.92 23.38 5.85
N ALA A 168 5.60 22.21 6.38
CA ALA A 168 6.57 21.13 6.55
C ALA A 168 7.13 20.67 5.18
N TRP A 169 6.26 20.55 4.17
CA TRP A 169 6.64 20.13 2.83
C TRP A 169 7.53 21.14 2.12
N ILE A 170 7.19 22.44 2.20
CA ILE A 170 8.04 23.53 1.72
C ILE A 170 9.43 23.50 2.37
N ASN A 171 9.51 23.09 3.65
CA ASN A 171 10.77 22.94 4.38
C ASN A 171 11.46 21.58 4.15
N GLY A 172 10.97 20.75 3.21
CA GLY A 172 11.63 19.53 2.76
C GLY A 172 11.14 18.23 3.38
N CYS A 173 10.00 18.20 4.10
CA CYS A 173 9.38 16.91 4.42
C CYS A 173 8.92 16.20 3.14
N ASN A 174 8.84 14.86 3.14
CA ASN A 174 8.46 14.07 1.96
C ASN A 174 9.27 14.43 0.68
N TYR A 175 10.60 14.54 0.78
CA TYR A 175 11.48 15.06 -0.28
C TYR A 175 11.44 14.28 -1.62
N ARG A 176 10.99 13.01 -1.63
CA ARG A 176 10.80 12.19 -2.84
C ARG A 176 9.41 12.35 -3.48
N MET A 177 8.48 13.01 -2.81
CA MET A 177 7.07 13.04 -3.24
C MET A 177 6.87 13.98 -4.43
N GLU A 178 6.32 13.41 -5.51
CA GLU A 178 5.97 14.11 -6.74
C GLU A 178 4.45 14.29 -6.89
N TYR A 179 3.66 13.49 -6.16
CA TYR A 179 2.20 13.53 -6.22
C TYR A 179 1.56 13.30 -4.85
N LEU A 180 0.59 14.16 -4.54
CA LEU A 180 -0.27 14.04 -3.36
C LEU A 180 -1.74 14.24 -3.75
N PHE A 181 -2.57 13.25 -3.44
CA PHE A 181 -4.01 13.39 -3.42
C PHE A 181 -4.54 13.07 -2.03
N LEU A 182 -5.27 14.03 -1.44
CA LEU A 182 -5.99 13.85 -0.19
C LEU A 182 -7.46 14.12 -0.44
N GLY A 183 -8.33 13.16 -0.11
CA GLY A 183 -9.77 13.38 -0.18
C GLY A 183 -10.26 14.21 1.01
N LEU A 184 -10.17 15.53 0.87
CA LEU A 184 -10.46 16.51 1.93
C LEU A 184 -11.89 17.08 1.83
N ARG A 185 -12.35 17.65 2.95
CA ARG A 185 -13.52 18.55 2.94
C ARG A 185 -13.11 19.93 2.43
N LEU A 186 -14.10 20.78 2.14
CA LEU A 186 -13.89 22.20 1.83
C LEU A 186 -12.97 22.84 2.89
N LEU A 187 -11.89 23.44 2.42
CA LEU A 187 -10.91 24.13 3.24
C LEU A 187 -11.13 25.64 3.13
N ASP A 188 -11.04 26.32 4.26
CA ASP A 188 -10.81 27.76 4.32
C ASP A 188 -9.44 28.09 3.70
N HIS A 189 -9.46 28.90 2.63
CA HIS A 189 -8.27 29.25 1.87
C HIS A 189 -7.33 30.17 2.66
N GLU A 190 -7.86 31.14 3.41
CA GLU A 190 -7.06 32.09 4.19
C GLU A 190 -6.25 31.35 5.26
N ILE A 191 -6.88 30.40 5.94
CA ILE A 191 -6.20 29.56 6.94
C ILE A 191 -5.17 28.65 6.27
N LEU A 192 -5.51 28.06 5.11
CA LEU A 192 -4.64 27.12 4.40
C LEU A 192 -3.31 27.76 3.99
N ILE A 193 -3.33 28.98 3.47
CA ILE A 193 -2.13 29.68 2.96
C ILE A 193 -1.48 30.60 4.01
N HIS A 194 -2.05 30.72 5.21
CA HIS A 194 -1.57 31.66 6.22
C HIS A 194 -0.08 31.48 6.50
N GLY A 195 0.72 32.53 6.24
CA GLY A 195 2.17 32.53 6.44
C GLY A 195 2.95 31.67 5.43
N ILE A 196 2.36 31.39 4.26
CA ILE A 196 3.02 30.83 3.09
C ILE A 196 3.08 31.94 2.05
N GLU A 197 4.24 32.14 1.43
CA GLU A 197 4.36 33.04 0.29
C GLU A 197 3.63 32.41 -0.90
N VAL A 198 2.61 33.09 -1.41
CA VAL A 198 1.79 32.64 -2.53
C VAL A 198 1.81 33.69 -3.63
N GLU A 199 1.93 33.22 -4.86
CA GLU A 199 1.65 34.04 -6.04
C GLU A 199 0.20 33.80 -6.45
N GLU A 200 -0.63 34.84 -6.33
CA GLU A 200 -1.99 34.80 -6.88
C GLU A 200 -1.92 34.90 -8.40
N ILE A 201 -2.38 33.86 -9.07
CA ILE A 201 -2.50 33.84 -10.53
C ILE A 201 -3.93 34.26 -10.87
N GLU A 202 -4.08 35.23 -11.77
CA GLU A 202 -5.40 35.63 -12.27
C GLU A 202 -6.16 34.41 -12.81
N SER A 203 -7.44 34.30 -12.46
CA SER A 203 -8.31 33.19 -12.87
C SER A 203 -8.48 33.05 -14.39
N SER A 204 -8.09 34.07 -15.16
CA SER A 204 -8.03 34.10 -16.61
C SER A 204 -6.90 33.24 -17.20
N ILE A 205 -5.86 32.93 -16.41
CA ILE A 205 -4.68 32.19 -16.87
C ILE A 205 -4.93 30.68 -16.73
N THR A 206 -5.02 30.00 -17.87
CA THR A 206 -5.15 28.55 -17.95
C THR A 206 -3.76 27.90 -18.00
N ARG A 207 -3.43 27.06 -17.01
CA ARG A 207 -2.23 26.20 -17.08
C ARG A 207 -2.51 25.04 -18.03
N SER A 208 -1.77 25.00 -19.15
CA SER A 208 -1.73 23.83 -20.02
C SER A 208 -0.76 22.80 -19.43
N TYR A 209 -1.28 21.68 -18.96
CA TYR A 209 -0.47 20.53 -18.60
C TYR A 209 -0.24 19.69 -19.86
N ASN A 210 1.02 19.57 -20.27
CA ASN A 210 1.37 18.62 -21.34
C ASN A 210 1.18 17.21 -20.78
N LYS A 211 0.40 16.41 -21.51
CA LYS A 211 0.17 14.99 -21.21
C LYS A 211 1.39 14.16 -21.57
#